data_AF-A0A172RXP1-F1
#
_entry.id   AF-A0A172RXP1-F1
#
_cell.length_a   1.000
_cell.length_b   1.000
_cell.length_c   1.000
_cell.angle_alpha   90.00
_cell.angle_beta   90.00
_cell.angle_gamma   90.00
#
_symmetry.space_group_name_H-M   'P 1'
#
loop_
_entity.id
_entity.type
_entity.pdbx_description
1 polymer ?
#
loop_
_entity_poly.entity_id
_entity_poly.type
_entity_poly.pdbx_seq_one_letter_code
_entity_poly.pdbx_strand_id
1 'polypeptide(L)'
;MAVDLSPIDENLLATISGLHGMPNGAFNIRRNGELVERHSSAFIEIATKEGVPGIDIKIKPGTRGETVYIPVIVTQAGVKDVVYNTFYVGEGSDVTIVAGCGIHNAAHEQSQHDGIHEFFIGKGARVKYTEAHYGEGPANGTRILNPVTKVHMAENSFCEMDLSQLEGVTSTKRETEADLAEGAKMIITEKLMTHDEQFAESNMLFQLNGDDSSVQVVSRSVAKDESRQVFSPLVVGNAACRGHVQCDSILIGNGKVKSVPAIEANCEDAILMHEAAIGKIAGDQIIKLQTLGLTEEEAEQEILDDFLS
;
A
#
# COMPACT_ATOMS: atom_id res chain seq x y z
N MET A 1 23.87 -11.94 -16.31
CA MET A 1 24.45 -12.73 -15.20
C MET A 1 23.37 -12.74 -14.12
N ALA A 2 22.93 -13.90 -13.65
CA ALA A 2 21.96 -13.94 -12.56
C ALA A 2 22.57 -13.17 -11.37
N VAL A 3 21.86 -12.16 -10.86
CA VAL A 3 22.33 -11.42 -9.70
C VAL A 3 22.34 -12.36 -8.50
N ASP A 4 23.47 -12.39 -7.78
CA ASP A 4 23.61 -13.17 -6.55
C ASP A 4 22.81 -12.46 -5.44
N LEU A 5 21.60 -12.95 -5.18
CA LEU A 5 20.73 -12.51 -4.10
C LEU A 5 21.04 -13.36 -2.87
N SER A 6 21.19 -12.71 -1.72
CA SER A 6 21.35 -13.43 -0.46
C SER A 6 20.02 -14.08 -0.03
N PRO A 7 20.04 -15.08 0.85
CA PRO A 7 18.79 -15.65 1.39
C PRO A 7 17.88 -14.62 2.07
N ILE A 8 18.46 -13.55 2.63
CA ILE A 8 17.71 -12.42 3.21
C ILE A 8 17.03 -11.64 2.09
N ASP A 9 17.75 -11.33 1.00
CA ASP A 9 17.17 -10.64 -0.15
C ASP A 9 16.00 -11.44 -0.76
N GLU A 10 16.18 -12.76 -0.92
CA GLU A 10 15.14 -13.65 -1.46
C GLU A 10 13.90 -13.72 -0.55
N ASN A 11 14.10 -13.82 0.77
CA ASN A 11 13.00 -13.85 1.72
C ASN A 11 12.21 -12.53 1.71
N LEU A 12 12.91 -11.39 1.74
CA LEU A 12 12.25 -10.09 1.68
C LEU A 12 11.43 -9.94 0.39
N LEU A 13 11.98 -10.32 -0.77
CA LEU A 13 11.27 -10.27 -2.04
C LEU A 13 10.03 -11.16 -2.04
N ALA A 14 10.13 -12.39 -1.52
CA ALA A 14 8.98 -13.28 -1.38
C ALA A 14 7.90 -12.68 -0.48
N THR A 15 8.28 -12.10 0.65
CA THR A 15 7.37 -11.50 1.63
C THR A 15 6.63 -10.28 1.06
N ILE A 16 7.33 -9.38 0.37
CA ILE A 16 6.74 -8.11 -0.08
C ILE A 16 6.06 -8.18 -1.46
N SER A 17 6.31 -9.22 -2.24
CA SER A 17 5.83 -9.29 -3.63
C SER A 17 5.40 -10.68 -4.10
N GLY A 18 5.45 -11.69 -3.23
CA GLY A 18 5.14 -13.08 -3.58
C GLY A 18 6.12 -13.70 -4.58
N LEU A 19 7.29 -13.07 -4.78
CA LEU A 19 8.26 -13.49 -5.77
C LEU A 19 9.14 -14.62 -5.23
N HIS A 20 9.06 -15.78 -5.89
CA HIS A 20 10.04 -16.86 -5.75
C HIS A 20 10.92 -16.90 -6.99
N GLY A 21 11.97 -16.08 -7.00
CA GLY A 21 12.84 -15.85 -8.16
C GLY A 21 12.37 -14.68 -9.04
N MET A 22 12.95 -14.59 -10.25
CA MET A 22 12.65 -13.50 -11.17
C MET A 22 11.25 -13.66 -11.78
N PRO A 23 10.41 -12.61 -11.76
CA PRO A 23 9.08 -12.68 -12.33
C PRO A 23 9.10 -12.80 -13.84
N ASN A 24 8.06 -13.45 -14.38
CA ASN A 24 7.73 -13.35 -15.79
C ASN A 24 7.05 -11.99 -16.05
N GLY A 25 7.42 -11.31 -17.14
CA GLY A 25 6.83 -10.04 -17.53
C GLY A 25 7.77 -8.85 -17.29
N ALA A 26 7.20 -7.67 -17.05
CA ALA A 26 7.97 -6.46 -16.82
C ALA A 26 8.33 -6.31 -15.34
N PHE A 27 9.58 -5.99 -15.04
CA PHE A 27 10.01 -5.80 -13.65
C PHE A 27 11.19 -4.85 -13.51
N ASN A 28 11.32 -4.26 -12.33
CA ASN A 28 12.46 -3.45 -11.93
C ASN A 28 12.75 -3.68 -10.43
N ILE A 29 13.76 -4.51 -10.15
CA ILE A 29 14.16 -4.84 -8.79
C ILE A 29 15.25 -3.88 -8.35
N ARG A 30 15.11 -3.31 -7.15
CA ARG A 30 16.12 -2.43 -6.55
C ARG A 30 16.61 -2.98 -5.22
N ARG A 31 17.89 -2.77 -4.94
CA ARG A 31 18.52 -3.11 -3.65
C ARG A 31 19.39 -1.96 -3.19
N ASN A 32 19.23 -1.52 -1.94
CA ASN A 32 20.07 -0.49 -1.31
C ASN A 32 20.21 0.80 -2.15
N GLY A 33 19.13 1.23 -2.81
CA GLY A 33 19.12 2.42 -3.67
C GLY A 33 19.67 2.22 -5.09
N GLU A 34 20.13 1.02 -5.43
CA GLU A 34 20.69 0.70 -6.73
C GLU A 34 19.78 -0.23 -7.55
N LEU A 35 19.90 -0.17 -8.87
CA LEU A 35 19.22 -1.09 -9.77
C LEU A 35 19.90 -2.46 -9.72
N VAL A 36 19.13 -3.50 -9.42
CA VAL A 36 19.57 -4.89 -9.49
C VAL A 36 19.39 -5.43 -10.90
N GLU A 37 18.14 -5.45 -11.34
CA GLU A 37 17.77 -5.95 -12.66
C GLU A 37 16.49 -5.27 -13.14
N ARG A 38 16.42 -5.08 -14.45
CA ARG A 38 15.25 -4.50 -15.12
C ARG A 38 14.95 -5.30 -16.38
N HIS A 39 13.68 -5.55 -16.59
CA HIS A 39 13.17 -6.15 -17.81
C HIS A 39 11.89 -5.44 -18.26
N SER A 40 11.84 -5.07 -19.54
CA SER A 40 10.62 -4.56 -20.19
C SER A 40 9.96 -5.70 -20.95
N SER A 41 8.63 -5.74 -20.99
CA SER A 41 7.89 -6.69 -21.82
C SER A 41 7.60 -6.11 -23.20
N ALA A 42 6.94 -6.87 -24.06
CA ALA A 42 6.48 -6.37 -25.36
C ALA A 42 5.47 -5.22 -25.23
N PHE A 43 4.76 -5.14 -24.09
CA PHE A 43 3.67 -4.19 -23.86
C PHE A 43 3.99 -3.12 -22.81
N ILE A 44 5.04 -3.33 -22.03
CA ILE A 44 5.42 -2.47 -20.91
C ILE A 44 6.89 -2.09 -21.02
N GLU A 45 7.14 -0.79 -21.18
CA GLU A 45 8.47 -0.21 -21.22
C GLU A 45 8.81 0.38 -19.84
N ILE A 46 9.99 0.05 -19.32
CA ILE A 46 10.52 0.63 -18.09
C ILE A 46 11.80 1.40 -18.41
N ALA A 47 11.75 2.71 -18.25
CA ALA A 47 12.86 3.63 -18.50
C ALA A 47 13.33 4.28 -17.20
N THR A 48 14.60 4.68 -17.14
CA THR A 48 15.11 5.47 -16.00
C THR A 48 14.59 6.90 -16.15
N LYS A 49 14.11 7.48 -15.05
CA LYS A 49 13.61 8.86 -15.03
C LYS A 49 14.77 9.85 -15.15
N GLU A 50 14.55 10.94 -15.88
CA GLU A 50 15.55 12.02 -16.00
C GLU A 50 15.42 13.01 -14.82
N GLY A 51 16.56 13.44 -14.28
CA GLY A 51 16.63 14.50 -13.27
C GLY A 51 16.37 14.08 -11.81
N VAL A 52 15.67 12.97 -11.57
CA VAL A 52 15.42 12.41 -10.22
C VAL A 52 15.61 10.89 -10.22
N PRO A 53 15.99 10.25 -9.09
CA PRO A 53 16.07 8.80 -9.00
C PRO A 53 14.70 8.16 -9.22
N GLY A 54 14.61 7.11 -10.04
CA GLY A 54 13.36 6.38 -10.25
C GLY A 54 13.15 5.96 -11.70
N ILE A 55 11.91 5.62 -12.05
CA ILE A 55 11.56 5.04 -13.35
C ILE A 55 10.26 5.59 -13.92
N ASP A 56 10.20 5.65 -15.25
CA ASP A 56 8.95 5.82 -16.00
C ASP A 56 8.53 4.46 -16.54
N ILE A 57 7.29 4.07 -16.26
CA ILE A 57 6.69 2.80 -16.64
C ILE A 57 5.56 3.11 -17.61
N LYS A 58 5.73 2.76 -18.89
CA LYS A 58 4.76 3.04 -19.95
C LYS A 58 4.10 1.74 -20.38
N ILE A 59 2.80 1.64 -20.12
CA ILE A 59 1.96 0.51 -20.49
C ILE A 59 1.19 0.90 -21.75
N LYS A 60 1.34 0.13 -22.83
CA LYS A 60 0.69 0.44 -24.11
C LYS A 60 -0.84 0.39 -23.98
N PRO A 61 -1.59 1.20 -24.75
CA PRO A 61 -3.05 1.11 -24.79
C PRO A 61 -3.55 -0.31 -25.13
N GLY A 62 -4.64 -0.71 -24.49
CA GLY A 62 -5.26 -2.03 -24.69
C GLY A 62 -4.45 -3.21 -24.16
N THR A 63 -3.41 -2.99 -23.34
CA THR A 63 -2.63 -4.07 -22.72
C THR A 63 -3.51 -4.83 -21.73
N ARG A 64 -3.54 -6.17 -21.79
CA ARG A 64 -4.39 -6.98 -20.89
C ARG A 64 -3.61 -8.15 -20.29
N GLY A 65 -3.80 -8.37 -18.99
CA GLY A 65 -3.25 -9.53 -18.28
C GLY A 65 -1.74 -9.49 -18.04
N GLU A 66 -1.10 -8.34 -18.26
CA GLU A 66 0.31 -8.13 -17.90
C GLU A 66 0.43 -7.70 -16.44
N THR A 67 1.52 -8.13 -15.80
CA THR A 67 1.89 -7.72 -14.44
C THR A 67 3.24 -7.00 -14.46
N VAL A 68 3.34 -5.92 -13.70
CA VAL A 68 4.60 -5.20 -13.45
C VAL A 68 5.04 -5.41 -12.01
N TYR A 69 6.29 -5.81 -11.79
CA TYR A 69 6.86 -5.97 -10.45
C TYR A 69 7.93 -4.90 -10.19
N ILE A 70 7.80 -4.14 -9.11
CA ILE A 70 8.77 -3.10 -8.74
C ILE A 70 9.23 -3.17 -7.26
N PRO A 71 9.70 -4.33 -6.79
CA PRO A 71 10.09 -4.47 -5.39
C PRO A 71 11.41 -3.72 -5.09
N VAL A 72 11.50 -3.20 -3.87
CA VAL A 72 12.70 -2.60 -3.30
C VAL A 72 13.07 -3.30 -2.01
N ILE A 73 14.34 -3.65 -1.87
CA ILE A 73 14.89 -4.19 -0.63
C ILE A 73 16.04 -3.32 -0.12
N VAL A 74 16.06 -3.06 1.18
CA VAL A 74 17.14 -2.35 1.87
C VAL A 74 17.70 -3.29 2.94
N THR A 75 18.87 -3.84 2.67
CA THR A 75 19.58 -4.78 3.56
C THR A 75 20.88 -4.19 4.12
N GLN A 76 21.29 -3.03 3.62
CA GLN A 76 22.40 -2.24 4.15
C GLN A 76 21.88 -1.20 5.16
N ALA A 77 22.56 -1.11 6.30
CA ALA A 77 22.28 -0.11 7.32
C ALA A 77 22.67 1.30 6.86
N GLY A 78 21.97 2.32 7.38
CA GLY A 78 22.29 3.73 7.10
C GLY A 78 21.87 4.21 5.71
N VAL A 79 21.12 3.40 4.95
CA VAL A 79 20.64 3.77 3.63
C VAL A 79 19.45 4.70 3.76
N LYS A 80 19.47 5.80 3.00
CA LYS A 80 18.31 6.64 2.74
C LYS A 80 18.05 6.67 1.24
N ASP A 81 17.01 5.98 0.81
CA ASP A 81 16.61 5.87 -0.59
C ASP A 81 15.31 6.62 -0.82
N VAL A 82 15.24 7.40 -1.90
CA VAL A 82 14.02 8.10 -2.34
C VAL A 82 13.91 7.90 -3.84
N VAL A 83 12.78 7.38 -4.30
CA VAL A 83 12.58 7.02 -5.72
C VAL A 83 11.25 7.51 -6.24
N TYR A 84 11.26 8.04 -7.46
CA TYR A 84 10.12 8.62 -8.15
C TYR A 84 9.71 7.73 -9.32
N ASN A 85 8.62 7.01 -9.16
CA ASN A 85 8.11 6.07 -10.13
C ASN A 85 6.83 6.64 -10.74
N THR A 86 6.79 6.77 -12.06
CA THR A 86 5.59 7.25 -12.75
C THR A 86 5.04 6.18 -13.68
N PHE A 87 3.77 5.86 -13.53
CA PHE A 87 3.06 4.87 -14.32
C PHE A 87 2.13 5.57 -15.31
N TYR A 88 2.35 5.31 -16.59
CA TYR A 88 1.48 5.76 -17.67
C TYR A 88 0.70 4.56 -18.19
N VAL A 89 -0.55 4.43 -17.75
CA VAL A 89 -1.42 3.30 -18.13
C VAL A 89 -2.25 3.70 -19.33
N GLY A 90 -1.96 3.11 -20.49
CA GLY A 90 -2.68 3.39 -21.73
C GLY A 90 -4.18 3.09 -21.63
N GLU A 91 -4.98 3.82 -22.40
CA GLU A 91 -6.43 3.64 -22.49
C GLU A 91 -6.84 2.17 -22.72
N GLY A 92 -7.93 1.75 -22.06
CA GLY A 92 -8.52 0.43 -22.19
C GLY A 92 -7.62 -0.73 -21.72
N SER A 93 -6.54 -0.44 -20.99
CA SER A 93 -5.67 -1.49 -20.44
C SER A 93 -6.30 -2.18 -19.23
N ASP A 94 -5.82 -3.37 -18.89
CA ASP A 94 -6.27 -4.20 -17.78
C ASP A 94 -5.04 -4.91 -17.21
N VAL A 95 -4.41 -4.30 -16.19
CA VAL A 95 -3.06 -4.65 -15.74
C VAL A 95 -2.96 -4.73 -14.22
N THR A 96 -2.00 -5.52 -13.76
CA THR A 96 -1.63 -5.64 -12.35
C THR A 96 -0.26 -5.01 -12.11
N ILE A 97 -0.12 -4.29 -11.02
CA ILE A 97 1.15 -3.69 -10.59
C ILE A 97 1.39 -4.14 -9.15
N VAL A 98 2.54 -4.78 -8.92
CA VAL A 98 2.95 -5.30 -7.63
C VAL A 98 4.20 -4.53 -7.19
N ALA A 99 4.05 -3.77 -6.12
CA ALA A 99 5.12 -3.07 -5.44
C ALA A 99 5.33 -3.65 -4.05
N GLY A 100 6.51 -3.40 -3.50
CA GLY A 100 6.77 -3.73 -2.11
C GLY A 100 8.12 -3.19 -1.67
N CYS A 101 8.20 -2.81 -0.40
CA CYS A 101 9.42 -2.29 0.21
C CYS A 101 9.75 -3.12 1.46
N GLY A 102 10.89 -3.79 1.44
CA GLY A 102 11.40 -4.58 2.55
C GLY A 102 12.66 -3.94 3.14
N ILE A 103 12.72 -3.74 4.45
CA ILE A 103 13.94 -3.29 5.14
C ILE A 103 14.41 -4.37 6.12
N HIS A 104 15.59 -4.93 5.87
CA HIS A 104 16.34 -5.68 6.87
C HIS A 104 17.40 -4.77 7.48
N ASN A 105 17.29 -4.46 8.78
CA ASN A 105 18.27 -3.62 9.48
C ASN A 105 18.95 -4.37 10.63
N ALA A 106 20.20 -4.78 10.40
CA ALA A 106 21.02 -5.47 11.39
C ALA A 106 21.93 -4.53 12.20
N ALA A 107 21.80 -3.22 12.06
CA ALA A 107 22.64 -2.24 12.74
C ALA A 107 21.83 -1.19 13.51
N HIS A 108 22.53 -0.29 14.20
CA HIS A 108 21.91 0.77 15.00
C HIS A 108 21.57 2.01 14.17
N GLU A 109 22.17 2.18 12.99
CA GLU A 109 21.83 3.27 12.09
C GLU A 109 20.40 3.14 11.53
N GLN A 110 19.75 4.28 11.30
CA GLN A 110 18.46 4.32 10.63
C GLN A 110 18.58 3.89 9.16
N SER A 111 17.63 3.08 8.70
CA SER A 111 17.42 2.78 7.27
C SER A 111 16.05 3.29 6.84
N GLN A 112 16.00 3.93 5.67
CA GLN A 112 14.81 4.59 5.15
C GLN A 112 14.67 4.37 3.65
N HIS A 113 13.43 4.09 3.22
CA HIS A 113 13.05 4.10 1.82
C HIS A 113 11.73 4.84 1.62
N ASP A 114 11.71 5.84 0.74
CA ASP A 114 10.52 6.60 0.39
C ASP A 114 10.20 6.37 -1.10
N GLY A 115 9.17 5.56 -1.36
CA GLY A 115 8.64 5.31 -2.70
C GLY A 115 7.59 6.35 -3.07
N ILE A 116 7.90 7.18 -4.06
CA ILE A 116 6.98 8.20 -4.59
C ILE A 116 6.40 7.67 -5.91
N HIS A 117 5.14 7.29 -5.89
CA HIS A 117 4.43 6.71 -7.02
C HIS A 117 3.39 7.70 -7.57
N GLU A 118 3.44 7.94 -8.89
CA GLU A 118 2.43 8.74 -9.59
C GLU A 118 1.83 7.93 -10.73
N PHE A 119 0.50 7.76 -10.71
CA PHE A 119 -0.24 6.99 -11.69
C PHE A 119 -1.07 7.91 -12.58
N PHE A 120 -0.93 7.75 -13.89
CA PHE A 120 -1.81 8.33 -14.89
C PHE A 120 -2.61 7.18 -15.53
N ILE A 121 -3.85 7.00 -15.09
CA ILE A 121 -4.73 5.91 -15.53
C ILE A 121 -5.59 6.40 -16.69
N GLY A 122 -5.33 5.87 -17.89
CA GLY A 122 -6.03 6.24 -19.12
C GLY A 122 -7.52 5.87 -19.12
N LYS A 123 -8.25 6.45 -20.07
CA LYS A 123 -9.70 6.25 -20.22
C LYS A 123 -10.04 4.75 -20.27
N GLY A 124 -11.07 4.32 -19.54
CA GLY A 124 -11.51 2.92 -19.54
C GLY A 124 -10.47 1.89 -19.07
N ALA A 125 -9.29 2.31 -18.60
CA ALA A 125 -8.26 1.39 -18.13
C ALA A 125 -8.59 0.88 -16.72
N ARG A 126 -8.13 -0.33 -16.42
CA ARG A 126 -8.31 -1.04 -15.16
C ARG A 126 -6.94 -1.37 -14.60
N VAL A 127 -6.70 -0.96 -13.36
CA VAL A 127 -5.44 -1.20 -12.65
C VAL A 127 -5.75 -1.88 -11.33
N LYS A 128 -5.09 -3.01 -11.07
CA LYS A 128 -4.95 -3.56 -9.73
C LYS A 128 -3.54 -3.26 -9.24
N TYR A 129 -3.42 -2.52 -8.15
CA TYR A 129 -2.15 -2.21 -7.50
C TYR A 129 -2.10 -2.90 -6.14
N THR A 130 -1.02 -3.61 -5.87
CA THR A 130 -0.77 -4.21 -4.55
C THR A 130 0.57 -3.72 -4.04
N GLU A 131 0.60 -3.23 -2.81
CA GLU A 131 1.82 -2.75 -2.14
C GLU A 131 1.95 -3.39 -0.77
N ALA A 132 3.12 -3.96 -0.47
CA ALA A 132 3.43 -4.49 0.86
C ALA A 132 4.69 -3.87 1.46
N HIS A 133 4.59 -3.50 2.73
CA HIS A 133 5.69 -2.95 3.52
C HIS A 133 6.05 -3.87 4.67
N TYR A 134 7.34 -4.17 4.78
CA TYR A 134 7.86 -5.09 5.78
C TYR A 134 9.21 -4.61 6.33
N GLY A 135 9.38 -4.74 7.64
CA GLY A 135 10.63 -4.46 8.32
C GLY A 135 11.05 -5.62 9.21
N GLU A 136 12.31 -6.01 9.15
CA GLU A 136 12.89 -6.99 10.05
C GLU A 136 14.31 -6.60 10.48
N GLY A 137 14.83 -7.28 11.49
CA GLY A 137 16.22 -7.16 11.91
C GLY A 137 16.41 -7.19 13.42
N PRO A 138 17.52 -7.75 13.90
CA PRO A 138 17.78 -7.96 15.33
C PRO A 138 18.20 -6.68 16.07
N ALA A 139 18.48 -5.61 15.34
CA ALA A 139 19.03 -4.38 15.90
C ALA A 139 17.97 -3.30 16.07
N ASN A 140 18.22 -2.38 17.00
CA ASN A 140 17.32 -1.29 17.34
C ASN A 140 17.33 -0.13 16.32
N GLY A 141 18.00 -0.29 15.18
CA GLY A 141 17.99 0.71 14.11
C GLY A 141 16.59 0.90 13.57
N THR A 142 16.20 2.15 13.34
CA THR A 142 14.85 2.47 12.87
C THR A 142 14.69 2.08 11.40
N ARG A 143 13.49 1.60 11.05
CA ARG A 143 13.08 1.21 9.70
C ARG A 143 11.95 2.13 9.28
N ILE A 144 12.24 3.07 8.39
CA ILE A 144 11.30 4.12 7.98
C ILE A 144 10.83 3.87 6.54
N LEU A 145 9.53 3.88 6.34
CA LEU A 145 8.91 3.79 5.02
C LEU A 145 7.86 4.89 4.87
N ASN A 146 8.12 5.92 4.06
CA ASN A 146 7.15 7.00 3.82
C ASN A 146 6.70 7.00 2.35
N PRO A 147 5.80 6.09 1.96
CA PRO A 147 5.28 6.04 0.60
C PRO A 147 4.39 7.26 0.32
N VAL A 148 4.47 7.76 -0.91
CA VAL A 148 3.54 8.77 -1.43
C VAL A 148 2.96 8.24 -2.72
N THR A 149 1.64 8.19 -2.82
CA THR A 149 0.91 7.71 -4.00
C THR A 149 -0.01 8.80 -4.51
N LYS A 150 0.12 9.16 -5.79
CA LYS A 150 -0.75 10.11 -6.48
C LYS A 150 -1.41 9.42 -7.66
N VAL A 151 -2.73 9.53 -7.80
CA VAL A 151 -3.48 8.80 -8.83
C VAL A 151 -4.38 9.76 -9.61
N HIS A 152 -4.08 9.90 -10.90
CA HIS A 152 -4.87 10.69 -11.84
C HIS A 152 -5.72 9.73 -12.68
N MET A 153 -7.04 9.72 -12.44
CA MET A 153 -7.96 8.77 -13.07
C MET A 153 -8.79 9.44 -14.17
N ALA A 154 -8.60 9.00 -15.41
CA ALA A 154 -9.40 9.47 -16.54
C ALA A 154 -10.82 8.86 -16.55
N GLU A 155 -11.64 9.32 -17.49
CA GLU A 155 -13.04 8.93 -17.64
C GLU A 155 -13.21 7.39 -17.68
N ASN A 156 -14.19 6.87 -16.95
CA ASN A 156 -14.55 5.45 -16.92
C ASN A 156 -13.40 4.50 -16.53
N SER A 157 -12.32 5.01 -15.93
CA SER A 157 -11.21 4.20 -15.45
C SER A 157 -11.53 3.51 -14.12
N PHE A 158 -10.82 2.43 -13.82
CA PHE A 158 -10.98 1.67 -12.59
C PHE A 158 -9.61 1.45 -11.94
N CYS A 159 -9.53 1.66 -10.62
CA CYS A 159 -8.33 1.40 -9.85
C CYS A 159 -8.69 0.69 -8.54
N GLU A 160 -8.06 -0.45 -8.31
CA GLU A 160 -8.14 -1.18 -7.04
C GLU A 160 -6.75 -1.16 -6.42
N MET A 161 -6.61 -0.67 -5.19
CA MET A 161 -5.35 -0.61 -4.45
C MET A 161 -5.44 -1.40 -3.16
N ASP A 162 -4.59 -2.40 -3.01
CA ASP A 162 -4.39 -3.15 -1.77
C ASP A 162 -3.06 -2.72 -1.14
N LEU A 163 -3.12 -1.94 -0.05
CA LEU A 163 -1.98 -1.34 0.61
C LEU A 163 -1.77 -1.98 1.98
N SER A 164 -0.70 -2.75 2.16
CA SER A 164 -0.46 -3.53 3.38
C SER A 164 0.82 -3.11 4.10
N GLN A 165 0.74 -2.82 5.40
CA GLN A 165 1.88 -2.93 6.30
C GLN A 165 1.81 -4.26 7.03
N LEU A 166 2.73 -5.15 6.70
CA LEU A 166 2.75 -6.49 7.26
C LEU A 166 3.24 -6.44 8.72
N GLU A 167 4.47 -5.98 8.94
CA GLU A 167 5.07 -5.97 10.27
C GLU A 167 6.35 -5.12 10.32
N GLY A 168 6.75 -4.74 11.53
CA GLY A 168 8.14 -4.39 11.85
C GLY A 168 8.66 -3.06 11.32
N VAL A 169 7.82 -2.25 10.66
CA VAL A 169 8.14 -0.88 10.25
C VAL A 169 8.09 0.04 11.47
N THR A 170 9.22 0.66 11.82
CA THR A 170 9.32 1.50 13.03
C THR A 170 8.48 2.77 12.91
N SER A 171 8.52 3.41 11.74
CA SER A 171 7.77 4.62 11.47
C SER A 171 7.34 4.71 10.01
N THR A 172 6.08 5.06 9.78
CA THR A 172 5.56 5.36 8.44
C THR A 172 4.69 6.60 8.47
N LYS A 173 4.82 7.43 7.43
CA LYS A 173 3.88 8.49 7.05
C LYS A 173 3.50 8.26 5.60
N ARG A 174 2.26 7.85 5.37
CA ARG A 174 1.72 7.50 4.05
C ARG A 174 0.85 8.63 3.58
N GLU A 175 1.06 9.04 2.33
CA GLU A 175 0.22 10.05 1.67
C GLU A 175 -0.37 9.42 0.43
N THR A 176 -1.70 9.38 0.32
CA THR A 176 -2.40 8.91 -0.89
C THR A 176 -3.36 9.97 -1.39
N GLU A 177 -3.16 10.43 -2.62
CA GLU A 177 -4.02 11.42 -3.27
C GLU A 177 -4.60 10.81 -4.55
N ALA A 178 -5.89 11.04 -4.84
CA ALA A 178 -6.45 10.71 -6.14
C ALA A 178 -7.48 11.73 -6.64
N ASP A 179 -7.43 11.96 -7.95
CA ASP A 179 -8.39 12.76 -8.71
C ASP A 179 -9.19 11.85 -9.65
N LEU A 180 -10.51 11.84 -9.49
CA LEU A 180 -11.42 10.97 -10.23
C LEU A 180 -12.25 11.77 -11.23
N ALA A 181 -12.07 11.48 -12.52
CA ALA A 181 -12.92 12.01 -13.59
C ALA A 181 -14.27 11.28 -13.68
N GLU A 182 -15.09 11.69 -14.66
CA GLU A 182 -16.44 11.13 -14.89
C GLU A 182 -16.43 9.60 -15.02
N GLY A 183 -17.31 8.93 -14.28
CA GLY A 183 -17.44 7.47 -14.26
C GLY A 183 -16.22 6.71 -13.71
N ALA A 184 -15.17 7.39 -13.23
CA ALA A 184 -13.98 6.75 -12.66
C ALA A 184 -14.30 6.11 -11.30
N LYS A 185 -13.76 4.92 -11.04
CA LYS A 185 -14.06 4.14 -9.83
C LYS A 185 -12.80 3.67 -9.14
N MET A 186 -12.66 4.01 -7.87
CA MET A 186 -11.53 3.60 -7.05
C MET A 186 -11.97 2.77 -5.85
N ILE A 187 -11.25 1.70 -5.57
CA ILE A 187 -11.37 0.88 -4.37
C ILE A 187 -10.01 0.83 -3.70
N ILE A 188 -9.96 1.12 -2.40
CA ILE A 188 -8.74 1.08 -1.62
C ILE A 188 -8.99 0.23 -0.38
N THR A 189 -8.12 -0.76 -0.19
CA THR A 189 -8.05 -1.56 1.02
C THR A 189 -6.72 -1.28 1.68
N GLU A 190 -6.72 -0.57 2.81
CA GLU A 190 -5.56 -0.40 3.66
C GLU A 190 -5.58 -1.42 4.80
N LYS A 191 -4.46 -2.10 5.00
CA LYS A 191 -4.22 -3.04 6.08
C LYS A 191 -2.97 -2.63 6.83
N LEU A 192 -3.08 -2.46 8.14
CA LEU A 192 -2.01 -1.87 8.93
C LEU A 192 -1.85 -2.56 10.29
N MET A 193 -0.73 -3.22 10.51
CA MET A 193 -0.31 -3.71 11.83
C MET A 193 0.81 -2.82 12.39
N THR A 194 0.69 -2.45 13.67
CA THR A 194 1.78 -1.86 14.45
C THR A 194 1.89 -2.52 15.82
N HIS A 195 3.11 -2.70 16.31
CA HIS A 195 3.43 -3.28 17.61
C HIS A 195 4.59 -2.53 18.28
N ASP A 196 5.01 -2.95 19.48
CA ASP A 196 6.05 -2.28 20.28
C ASP A 196 5.80 -0.76 20.41
N GLU A 197 6.78 0.08 20.05
CA GLU A 197 6.70 1.54 20.07
C GLU A 197 6.52 2.14 18.65
N GLN A 198 6.02 1.34 17.69
CA GLN A 198 5.89 1.77 16.30
C GLN A 198 4.87 2.91 16.12
N PHE A 199 5.11 3.71 15.08
CA PHE A 199 4.22 4.80 14.67
C PHE A 199 3.80 4.67 13.20
N ALA A 200 2.51 4.80 12.94
CA ALA A 200 1.98 4.88 11.59
C ALA A 200 1.01 6.05 11.45
N GLU A 201 1.17 6.80 10.38
CA GLU A 201 0.26 7.85 9.96
C GLU A 201 -0.12 7.59 8.50
N SER A 202 -1.41 7.55 8.22
CA SER A 202 -1.93 7.40 6.86
C SER A 202 -2.92 8.51 6.58
N ASN A 203 -2.56 9.35 5.61
CA ASN A 203 -3.31 10.49 5.17
C ASN A 203 -3.79 10.22 3.74
N MET A 204 -5.09 10.38 3.51
CA MET A 204 -5.67 10.14 2.20
C MET A 204 -6.56 11.29 1.76
N LEU A 205 -6.49 11.66 0.49
CA LEU A 205 -7.32 12.69 -0.14
C LEU A 205 -7.89 12.17 -1.46
N PHE A 206 -9.22 12.15 -1.56
CA PHE A 206 -9.93 11.74 -2.77
C PHE A 206 -10.80 12.88 -3.28
N GLN A 207 -10.55 13.34 -4.50
CA GLN A 207 -11.33 14.38 -5.16
C GLN A 207 -12.18 13.77 -6.28
N LEU A 208 -13.48 13.71 -6.07
CA LEU A 208 -14.46 13.17 -7.01
C LEU A 208 -14.96 14.31 -7.89
N ASN A 209 -14.26 14.53 -9.00
CA ASN A 209 -14.39 15.71 -9.86
C ASN A 209 -15.30 15.53 -11.06
N GLY A 210 -15.76 14.31 -11.36
CA GLY A 210 -16.69 14.03 -12.45
C GLY A 210 -17.94 13.28 -12.01
N ASP A 211 -19.01 13.43 -12.79
CA ASP A 211 -20.29 12.75 -12.54
C ASP A 211 -20.13 11.23 -12.55
N ASP A 212 -20.92 10.53 -11.74
CA ASP A 212 -20.89 9.08 -11.56
C ASP A 212 -19.53 8.50 -11.12
N SER A 213 -18.58 9.35 -10.69
CA SER A 213 -17.35 8.89 -10.06
C SER A 213 -17.63 8.31 -8.68
N SER A 214 -16.81 7.34 -8.26
CA SER A 214 -16.97 6.73 -6.95
C SER A 214 -15.68 6.27 -6.29
N VAL A 215 -15.59 6.40 -4.97
CA VAL A 215 -14.50 5.85 -4.15
C VAL A 215 -15.05 4.99 -3.01
N GLN A 216 -14.40 3.86 -2.78
CA GLN A 216 -14.57 3.07 -1.55
C GLN A 216 -13.21 2.94 -0.86
N VAL A 217 -13.14 3.38 0.39
CA VAL A 217 -11.97 3.26 1.25
C VAL A 217 -12.32 2.32 2.39
N VAL A 218 -11.59 1.22 2.52
CA VAL A 218 -11.67 0.28 3.63
C VAL A 218 -10.32 0.28 4.31
N SER A 219 -10.27 0.69 5.57
CA SER A 219 -9.08 0.62 6.40
C SER A 219 -9.31 -0.37 7.53
N ARG A 220 -8.43 -1.35 7.65
CA ARG A 220 -8.39 -2.30 8.76
C ARG A 220 -7.05 -2.22 9.45
N SER A 221 -7.05 -1.88 10.73
CA SER A 221 -5.81 -1.68 11.47
C SER A 221 -5.77 -2.35 12.83
N VAL A 222 -4.59 -2.79 13.24
CA VAL A 222 -4.34 -3.42 14.54
C VAL A 222 -3.18 -2.67 15.20
N ALA A 223 -3.45 -2.10 16.38
CA ALA A 223 -2.45 -1.44 17.20
C ALA A 223 -2.19 -2.23 18.48
N LYS A 224 -0.98 -2.77 18.61
CA LYS A 224 -0.51 -3.60 19.73
C LYS A 224 0.55 -2.86 20.58
N ASP A 225 0.71 -3.30 21.82
CA ASP A 225 1.71 -2.79 22.78
C ASP A 225 1.60 -1.29 23.05
N GLU A 226 2.63 -0.48 22.80
CA GLU A 226 2.63 0.98 22.98
C GLU A 226 2.51 1.74 21.65
N SER A 227 2.19 1.02 20.56
CA SER A 227 2.18 1.56 19.20
C SER A 227 1.06 2.57 18.98
N ARG A 228 1.25 3.42 17.98
CA ARG A 228 0.36 4.54 17.70
C ARG A 228 0.05 4.63 16.21
N GLN A 229 -1.23 4.76 15.91
CA GLN A 229 -1.75 4.91 14.55
C GLN A 229 -2.59 6.16 14.43
N VAL A 230 -2.44 6.87 13.32
CA VAL A 230 -3.29 8.00 12.92
C VAL A 230 -3.79 7.74 11.51
N PHE A 231 -5.10 7.75 11.32
CA PHE A 231 -5.72 7.60 10.00
C PHE A 231 -6.59 8.82 9.69
N SER A 232 -6.30 9.52 8.60
CA SER A 232 -6.98 10.77 8.22
C SER A 232 -7.41 10.75 6.76
N PRO A 233 -8.48 10.01 6.41
CA PRO A 233 -9.04 10.07 5.07
C PRO A 233 -9.94 11.29 4.90
N LEU A 234 -9.82 11.97 3.75
CA LEU A 234 -10.69 13.04 3.29
C LEU A 234 -11.27 12.68 1.92
N VAL A 235 -12.60 12.59 1.83
CA VAL A 235 -13.30 12.42 0.55
C VAL A 235 -14.06 13.71 0.22
N VAL A 236 -13.71 14.32 -0.92
CA VAL A 236 -14.35 15.53 -1.44
C VAL A 236 -15.19 15.19 -2.66
N GLY A 237 -16.50 15.38 -2.57
CA GLY A 237 -17.46 15.19 -3.66
C GLY A 237 -17.77 16.50 -4.37
N ASN A 238 -17.20 16.71 -5.56
CA ASN A 238 -17.39 17.94 -6.35
C ASN A 238 -18.43 17.80 -7.48
N ALA A 239 -19.01 16.61 -7.66
CA ALA A 239 -19.96 16.27 -8.72
C ALA A 239 -21.04 15.29 -8.21
N ALA A 240 -21.96 14.83 -9.08
CA ALA A 240 -22.95 13.80 -8.73
C ALA A 240 -22.26 12.43 -8.55
N CYS A 241 -21.71 12.19 -7.37
CA CYS A 241 -20.72 11.15 -7.10
C CYS A 241 -21.02 10.33 -5.83
N ARG A 242 -20.26 9.25 -5.60
CA ARG A 242 -20.45 8.36 -4.44
C ARG A 242 -19.15 8.08 -3.69
N GLY A 243 -19.13 8.33 -2.38
CA GLY A 243 -17.98 8.04 -1.52
C GLY A 243 -18.39 7.18 -0.33
N HIS A 244 -17.60 6.16 -0.01
CA HIS A 244 -17.78 5.37 1.20
C HIS A 244 -16.44 5.15 1.90
N VAL A 245 -16.36 5.47 3.19
CA VAL A 245 -15.17 5.27 4.03
C VAL A 245 -15.53 4.41 5.22
N GLN A 246 -14.91 3.24 5.33
CA GLN A 246 -15.05 2.32 6.45
C GLN A 246 -13.71 2.17 7.18
N CYS A 247 -13.68 2.48 8.47
CA CYS A 247 -12.49 2.39 9.30
C CYS A 247 -12.72 1.41 10.46
N ASP A 248 -12.07 0.25 10.44
CA ASP A 248 -12.12 -0.71 11.54
C ASP A 248 -10.74 -0.83 12.19
N SER A 249 -10.69 -0.72 13.51
CA SER A 249 -9.44 -0.83 14.26
C SER A 249 -9.56 -1.68 15.50
N ILE A 250 -8.57 -2.56 15.70
CA ILE A 250 -8.40 -3.40 16.88
C ILE A 250 -7.26 -2.86 17.75
N LEU A 251 -7.52 -2.71 19.05
CA LEU A 251 -6.55 -2.35 20.07
C LEU A 251 -6.18 -3.58 20.89
N ILE A 252 -4.87 -3.80 21.07
CA ILE A 252 -4.30 -4.83 21.93
C ILE A 252 -3.31 -4.17 22.91
N GLY A 253 -3.42 -4.51 24.19
CA GLY A 253 -2.58 -3.91 25.22
C GLY A 253 -2.84 -2.40 25.38
N ASN A 254 -1.79 -1.59 25.22
CA ASN A 254 -1.83 -0.12 25.37
C ASN A 254 -1.82 0.62 24.01
N GLY A 255 -2.12 -0.09 22.92
CA GLY A 255 -2.12 0.45 21.56
C GLY A 255 -3.07 1.63 21.43
N LYS A 256 -2.71 2.60 20.58
CA LYS A 256 -3.46 3.85 20.42
C LYS A 256 -3.79 4.06 18.95
N VAL A 257 -5.07 4.23 18.66
CA VAL A 257 -5.53 4.59 17.32
C VAL A 257 -6.29 5.90 17.39
N LYS A 258 -5.96 6.82 16.47
CA LYS A 258 -6.69 8.05 16.24
C LYS A 258 -7.21 8.03 14.81
N SER A 259 -8.53 8.07 14.63
CA SER A 259 -9.15 8.22 13.32
C SER A 259 -9.72 9.64 13.21
N VAL A 260 -9.37 10.36 12.14
CA VAL A 260 -9.85 11.71 11.83
C VAL A 260 -10.41 11.75 10.40
N PRO A 261 -11.50 11.01 10.13
CA PRO A 261 -12.11 10.97 8.82
C PRO A 261 -12.89 12.26 8.57
N ALA A 262 -12.88 12.69 7.31
CA ALA A 262 -13.62 13.84 6.85
C ALA A 262 -14.29 13.55 5.50
N ILE A 263 -15.49 14.10 5.34
CA ILE A 263 -16.20 14.12 4.06
C ILE A 263 -16.62 15.56 3.78
N GLU A 264 -16.47 15.98 2.52
CA GLU A 264 -16.83 17.31 2.06
C GLU A 264 -17.68 17.17 0.79
N ALA A 265 -18.93 17.64 0.83
CA ALA A 265 -19.83 17.60 -0.32
C ALA A 265 -20.04 19.01 -0.86
N ASN A 266 -19.53 19.26 -2.07
CA ASN A 266 -19.63 20.53 -2.80
C ASN A 266 -20.70 20.49 -3.91
N CYS A 267 -21.38 19.34 -4.09
CA CYS A 267 -22.47 19.13 -5.02
C CYS A 267 -23.70 18.58 -4.28
N GLU A 268 -24.90 19.04 -4.64
CA GLU A 268 -26.16 18.60 -4.00
C GLU A 268 -26.49 17.12 -4.25
N ASP A 269 -26.00 16.56 -5.36
CA ASP A 269 -26.21 15.17 -5.76
C ASP A 269 -25.09 14.22 -5.26
N ALA A 270 -24.11 14.72 -4.49
CA ALA A 270 -23.05 13.90 -3.92
C ALA A 270 -23.55 13.07 -2.73
N ILE A 271 -23.26 11.77 -2.73
CA ILE A 271 -23.61 10.84 -1.65
C ILE A 271 -22.32 10.34 -1.00
N LEU A 272 -21.98 10.88 0.17
CA LEU A 272 -20.78 10.53 0.92
C LEU A 272 -21.17 9.90 2.27
N MET A 273 -20.57 8.76 2.60
CA MET A 273 -20.81 8.02 3.85
C MET A 273 -19.49 7.68 4.54
N HIS A 274 -19.52 7.72 5.86
CA HIS A 274 -18.39 7.35 6.69
C HIS A 274 -18.84 6.54 7.91
N GLU A 275 -18.13 5.44 8.18
CA GLU A 275 -18.31 4.57 9.33
C GLU A 275 -16.95 4.28 10.00
N ALA A 276 -16.90 4.30 11.33
CA ALA A 276 -15.69 3.97 12.09
C ALA A 276 -16.01 3.13 13.34
N ALA A 277 -15.19 2.11 13.59
CA ALA A 277 -15.19 1.30 14.79
C ALA A 277 -13.76 1.15 15.34
N ILE A 278 -13.56 1.51 16.60
CA ILE A 278 -12.30 1.25 17.32
C ILE A 278 -12.64 0.47 18.57
N GLY A 279 -12.06 -0.71 18.73
CA GLY A 279 -12.38 -1.60 19.84
C GLY A 279 -11.31 -2.63 20.13
N LYS A 280 -11.58 -3.51 21.10
CA LYS A 280 -10.77 -4.69 21.36
C LYS A 280 -11.38 -5.91 20.66
N ILE A 281 -10.63 -7.01 20.57
CA ILE A 281 -11.16 -8.30 20.12
C ILE A 281 -12.35 -8.71 21.01
N ALA A 282 -13.41 -9.22 20.39
CA ALA A 282 -14.59 -9.68 21.11
C ALA A 282 -14.26 -10.99 21.86
N GLY A 283 -14.37 -10.95 23.19
CA GLY A 283 -13.92 -12.07 24.03
C GLY A 283 -14.71 -13.38 23.83
N ASP A 284 -15.95 -13.29 23.32
CA ASP A 284 -16.75 -14.46 22.94
C ASP A 284 -16.19 -15.19 21.71
N GLN A 285 -15.57 -14.47 20.77
CA GLN A 285 -14.85 -15.07 19.63
C GLN A 285 -13.63 -15.86 20.12
N ILE A 286 -12.85 -15.29 21.04
CA ILE A 286 -11.69 -15.97 21.65
C ILE A 286 -12.13 -17.25 22.37
N ILE A 287 -13.12 -17.15 23.25
CA ILE A 287 -13.65 -18.31 24.00
C ILE A 287 -14.13 -19.40 23.04
N LYS A 288 -14.82 -19.03 21.95
CA LYS A 288 -15.28 -19.99 20.95
C LYS A 288 -14.13 -20.73 20.28
N LEU A 289 -13.08 -20.04 19.84
CA LEU A 289 -11.90 -20.67 19.24
C LEU A 289 -11.15 -21.55 20.26
N GLN A 290 -11.06 -21.14 21.52
CA GLN A 290 -10.52 -21.99 22.58
C GLN A 290 -11.32 -23.28 22.78
N THR A 291 -12.65 -23.24 22.65
CA THR A 291 -13.47 -24.47 22.69
C THR A 291 -13.19 -25.41 21.52
N LEU A 292 -12.64 -24.91 20.41
CA LEU A 292 -12.20 -25.69 19.26
C LEU A 292 -10.78 -26.23 19.42
N GLY A 293 -10.10 -25.95 20.54
CA GLY A 293 -8.79 -26.51 20.89
C GLY A 293 -7.60 -25.56 20.69
N LEU A 294 -7.85 -24.30 20.31
CA LEU A 294 -6.79 -23.29 20.20
C LEU A 294 -6.42 -22.76 21.59
N THR A 295 -5.16 -22.38 21.76
CA THR A 295 -4.74 -21.52 22.86
C THR A 295 -5.31 -20.11 22.69
N GLU A 296 -5.23 -19.27 23.74
CA GLU A 296 -5.64 -17.86 23.63
C GLU A 296 -4.84 -17.12 22.55
N GLU A 297 -3.53 -17.31 22.52
CA GLU A 297 -2.63 -16.67 21.55
C GLU A 297 -2.93 -17.13 20.11
N GLU A 298 -3.14 -18.43 19.88
CA GLU A 298 -3.54 -18.95 18.57
C GLU A 298 -4.90 -18.41 18.14
N ALA A 299 -5.87 -18.32 19.07
CA ALA A 299 -7.19 -17.77 18.79
C ALA A 299 -7.13 -16.28 18.44
N GLU A 300 -6.33 -15.50 19.17
CA GLU A 300 -6.08 -14.09 18.85
C GLU A 300 -5.44 -13.95 17.47
N GLN A 301 -4.41 -14.73 17.16
CA GLN A 301 -3.73 -14.68 15.87
C GLN A 301 -4.68 -14.98 14.70
N GLU A 302 -5.50 -16.02 14.79
CA GLU A 302 -6.49 -16.37 13.76
C GLU A 302 -7.52 -15.24 13.52
N ILE A 303 -7.97 -14.57 14.60
CA ILE A 303 -8.87 -13.43 14.48
C ILE A 303 -8.18 -12.25 13.78
N LEU A 304 -6.90 -11.99 14.10
CA LEU A 304 -6.14 -10.92 13.49
C LEU A 304 -5.83 -11.19 12.02
N ASP A 305 -5.52 -12.43 11.67
CA ASP A 305 -5.26 -12.84 10.29
C ASP A 305 -6.52 -12.73 9.43
N ASP A 306 -7.70 -13.15 9.93
CA ASP A 306 -8.98 -12.95 9.24
C ASP A 306 -9.32 -11.45 9.12
N PHE A 307 -9.11 -10.68 10.19
CA PHE A 307 -9.35 -9.24 10.18
C PHE A 307 -8.47 -8.51 9.15
N LEU A 308 -7.20 -8.89 9.00
CA LEU A 308 -6.27 -8.31 8.03
C LEU A 308 -6.27 -9.02 6.66
N SER A 309 -7.14 -10.02 6.45
CA SER A 309 -7.25 -10.77 5.18
C SER A 309 -7.86 -9.97 4.03
#